data_AF-A0A1V2UF16-F1
#
_entry.id   AF-A0A1V2UF16-F1
#
_cell.length_a   1.000
_cell.length_b   1.000
_cell.length_c   1.000
_cell.angle_alpha   90.00
_cell.angle_beta   90.00
_cell.angle_gamma   90.00
#
_symmetry.space_group_name_H-M   'P 1'
#
loop_
_entity.id
_entity.type
_entity.pdbx_description
1 polymer ?
#
loop_
_entity_poly.entity_id
_entity_poly.type
_entity_poly.pdbx_seq_one_letter_code
_entity_poly.pdbx_strand_id
1 'polypeptide(L)'
;MKRFLFLTIIMVVLLTISIFVEYNNLTLPHVYSHTKDLKALEPSFLPTKEELLRYEGNKLQFLGSYQAIIVNFRHKYTILTNHRGIEIELPITMTNKQKQYFSIPSVTYIPTYLKCSDTFGLAKRNDRYFAYRVK
;
A
#
# COMPACT_ATOMS: atom_id res chain seq x y z
N MET A 1 17.94 -45.00 29.32
CA MET A 1 16.77 -44.13 29.09
C MET A 1 17.00 -42.65 29.38
N LYS A 2 17.53 -42.24 30.55
CA LYS A 2 17.70 -40.81 30.89
C LYS A 2 18.53 -40.00 29.86
N ARG A 3 19.64 -40.56 29.36
CA ARG A 3 20.51 -39.89 28.36
C ARG A 3 19.83 -39.60 27.02
N PHE A 4 18.90 -40.46 26.59
CA PHE A 4 18.11 -40.25 25.37
C PHE A 4 17.06 -39.14 25.55
N LEU A 5 16.45 -39.06 26.73
CA LEU A 5 15.48 -38.02 27.08
C LEU A 5 16.13 -36.61 27.07
N PHE A 6 17.36 -36.51 27.58
CA PHE A 6 18.13 -35.26 27.52
C PHE A 6 18.44 -34.85 26.09
N LEU A 7 18.80 -35.79 25.21
CA LEU A 7 19.10 -35.51 23.81
C LEU A 7 17.87 -34.98 23.05
N THR A 8 16.68 -35.56 23.32
CA THR A 8 15.43 -35.12 22.69
C THR A 8 15.01 -33.72 23.13
N ILE A 9 15.21 -33.38 24.41
CA ILE A 9 14.86 -32.05 24.93
C ILE A 9 15.76 -30.98 24.29
N ILE A 10 17.06 -31.27 24.16
CA ILE A 10 18.02 -30.34 23.53
C ILE A 10 17.66 -30.10 22.04
N MET A 11 17.27 -31.15 21.31
CA MET A 11 16.83 -31.02 19.92
C MET A 11 15.59 -30.13 19.76
N VAL A 12 14.59 -30.26 20.64
CA VAL A 12 13.38 -29.43 20.59
C VAL A 12 13.70 -27.96 20.88
N VAL A 13 14.56 -27.70 21.87
CA VAL A 13 15.00 -26.33 22.19
C VAL A 13 15.74 -25.69 21.01
N LEU A 14 16.67 -26.41 20.37
CA LEU A 14 17.37 -25.92 19.19
C LEU A 14 16.43 -25.63 18.01
N LEU A 15 15.40 -26.46 17.82
CA LEU A 15 14.39 -26.23 16.78
C LEU A 15 13.59 -24.95 17.05
N THR A 16 13.17 -24.72 18.29
CA THR A 16 12.43 -23.50 18.67
C THR A 16 13.26 -22.23 18.52
N ILE A 17 14.56 -22.28 18.84
CA ILE A 17 15.48 -21.15 18.65
C ILE A 17 15.67 -20.87 17.15
N SER A 18 15.82 -21.91 16.33
CA SER A 18 15.99 -21.76 14.89
C SER A 18 14.78 -21.10 14.24
N ILE A 19 13.57 -21.52 14.60
CA ILE A 19 12.32 -20.91 14.12
C ILE A 19 12.19 -19.45 14.59
N PHE A 20 12.59 -19.14 15.83
CA PHE A 20 12.55 -17.77 16.35
C PHE A 20 13.56 -16.84 15.64
N VAL A 21 14.77 -17.32 15.37
CA VAL A 21 15.78 -16.60 14.60
C VAL A 21 15.31 -16.38 13.16
N GLU A 22 14.71 -17.38 12.53
CA GLU A 22 14.18 -17.26 11.17
C GLU A 22 12.96 -16.33 11.10
N TYR A 23 12.07 -16.35 12.11
CA TYR A 23 10.97 -15.39 12.23
C TYR A 23 11.48 -13.94 12.36
N ASN A 24 12.55 -13.72 13.13
CA ASN A 24 13.19 -12.39 13.23
C ASN A 24 14.01 -12.02 11.98
N ASN A 25 14.53 -12.99 11.22
CA ASN A 25 15.21 -12.72 9.95
C ASN A 25 14.25 -12.50 8.78
N LEU A 26 12.98 -12.90 8.90
CA LEU A 26 11.93 -12.58 7.91
C LEU A 26 11.51 -11.11 7.94
N THR A 27 11.86 -10.36 8.99
CA THR A 27 11.87 -8.90 8.90
C THR A 27 13.13 -8.46 8.16
N LEU A 28 13.02 -8.37 6.84
CA LEU A 28 14.01 -7.74 5.96
C LEU A 28 14.59 -6.49 6.64
N PRO A 29 15.93 -6.35 6.75
CA PRO A 29 16.49 -5.05 7.05
C PRO A 29 16.10 -4.14 5.90
N HIS A 30 15.25 -3.14 6.18
CA HIS A 30 15.05 -2.03 5.27
C HIS A 30 16.38 -1.28 5.14
N VAL A 31 17.21 -1.73 4.20
CA VAL A 31 18.32 -0.95 3.67
C VAL A 31 17.69 0.14 2.79
N TYR A 32 17.20 1.19 3.44
CA TYR A 32 17.07 2.50 2.82
C TYR A 32 18.34 3.28 3.15
N SER A 33 19.36 3.08 2.32
CA SER A 33 20.42 4.08 2.18
C SER A 33 19.84 5.27 1.42
N HIS A 34 19.19 6.16 2.14
CA HIS A 34 19.21 7.57 1.77
C HIS A 34 19.15 8.41 3.06
N THR A 35 20.25 9.09 3.31
CA THR A 35 20.42 10.15 4.30
C THR A 35 19.27 11.16 4.20
N LYS A 36 18.50 11.27 5.29
CA LYS A 36 18.15 12.50 6.04
C LYS A 36 16.89 12.27 6.89
N ASP A 37 17.07 12.45 8.19
CA ASP A 37 16.10 12.79 9.24
C ASP A 37 14.68 12.19 9.17
N LEU A 38 14.38 11.38 10.20
CA LEU A 38 13.03 11.16 10.71
C LEU A 38 12.40 12.51 11.11
N LYS A 39 11.61 13.10 10.23
CA LYS A 39 10.59 14.10 10.60
C LYS A 39 9.26 13.66 10.02
N ALA A 40 8.32 13.42 10.94
CA ALA A 40 6.87 13.49 10.78
C ALA A 40 6.29 12.88 9.49
N LEU A 41 5.58 11.76 9.64
CA LEU A 41 4.51 11.26 8.75
C LEU A 41 4.13 12.28 7.64
N GLU A 42 4.79 12.24 6.48
CA GLU A 42 4.48 13.23 5.44
C GLU A 42 3.00 13.10 5.06
N PRO A 43 2.25 14.20 4.98
CA PRO A 43 0.85 14.17 4.57
C PRO A 43 0.78 13.59 3.17
N SER A 44 -0.19 12.70 2.95
CA SER A 44 -0.53 12.16 1.65
C SER A 44 -0.53 13.27 0.59
N PHE A 45 0.50 13.32 -0.24
CA PHE A 45 0.64 14.38 -1.22
C PHE A 45 -0.33 14.12 -2.37
N LEU A 46 -1.54 14.66 -2.23
CA LEU A 46 -2.57 14.64 -3.26
C LEU A 46 -2.62 16.03 -3.94
N PRO A 47 -2.04 16.18 -5.14
CA PRO A 47 -1.94 17.47 -5.83
C PRO A 47 -3.31 17.96 -6.28
N THR A 48 -3.45 19.27 -6.44
CA THR A 48 -4.57 19.89 -7.16
C THR A 48 -4.49 19.56 -8.66
N LYS A 49 -5.59 19.80 -9.38
CA LYS A 49 -5.63 19.63 -10.84
C LYS A 49 -4.58 20.49 -11.54
N GLU A 50 -4.41 21.73 -11.10
CA GLU A 50 -3.46 22.68 -11.64
C GLU A 50 -2.01 22.27 -11.36
N GLU A 51 -1.71 21.77 -10.16
CA GLU A 51 -0.39 21.22 -9.84
C GLU A 51 -0.08 19.97 -10.66
N LEU A 52 -1.04 19.06 -10.79
CA LEU A 52 -0.86 17.84 -11.57
C LEU A 52 -0.55 18.15 -13.04
N LEU A 53 -1.20 19.16 -13.63
CA LEU A 53 -0.88 19.65 -14.98
C LEU A 53 0.53 20.23 -15.08
N ARG A 54 1.05 20.90 -14.04
CA ARG A 54 2.43 21.40 -14.03
C ARG A 54 3.45 20.26 -13.94
N TYR A 55 3.16 19.23 -13.16
CA TYR A 55 4.08 18.10 -12.97
C TYR A 55 4.12 17.15 -14.17
N GLU A 56 2.97 16.85 -14.76
CA GLU A 56 2.84 15.81 -15.78
C GLU A 56 2.54 16.36 -17.19
N GLY A 57 2.29 17.67 -17.30
CA GLY A 57 1.99 18.36 -18.56
C GLY A 57 0.53 18.24 -19.02
N ASN A 58 0.22 18.90 -20.13
CA ASN A 58 -1.16 19.13 -20.60
C ASN A 58 -1.83 17.91 -21.29
N LYS A 59 -1.20 16.74 -21.31
CA LYS A 59 -1.73 15.53 -21.99
C LYS A 59 -2.51 14.60 -21.05
N LEU A 60 -2.89 15.07 -19.86
CA LEU A 60 -3.69 14.29 -18.91
C LEU A 60 -5.17 14.28 -19.29
N GLN A 61 -5.74 13.09 -19.38
CA GLN A 61 -7.18 12.90 -19.46
C GLN A 61 -7.75 12.84 -18.03
N PHE A 62 -8.55 13.83 -17.65
CA PHE A 62 -9.22 13.84 -16.34
C PHE A 62 -10.47 12.97 -16.40
N LEU A 63 -10.50 11.90 -15.61
CA LEU A 63 -11.60 10.93 -15.55
C LEU A 63 -12.68 11.32 -14.53
N GLY A 64 -12.41 12.35 -13.72
CA GLY A 64 -13.32 12.86 -12.68
C GLY A 64 -13.07 12.22 -11.31
N SER A 65 -14.09 12.30 -10.46
CA SER A 65 -14.07 11.78 -9.09
C SER A 65 -14.41 10.29 -9.06
N TYR A 66 -13.60 9.51 -8.34
CA TYR A 66 -13.78 8.08 -8.11
C TYR A 66 -13.76 7.77 -6.61
N GLN A 67 -14.57 6.80 -6.21
CA GLN A 67 -14.68 6.31 -4.85
C GLN A 67 -14.29 4.83 -4.78
N ALA A 68 -13.53 4.45 -3.75
CA ALA A 68 -13.20 3.04 -3.49
C ALA A 68 -14.35 2.32 -2.76
N ILE A 69 -15.28 1.72 -3.51
CA ILE A 69 -16.51 1.12 -2.94
C ILE A 69 -16.32 -0.32 -2.46
N ILE A 70 -15.40 -1.08 -3.06
CA ILE A 70 -15.15 -2.48 -2.72
C ILE A 70 -13.65 -2.66 -2.57
N VAL A 71 -13.20 -3.17 -1.41
CA VAL A 71 -11.79 -3.42 -1.12
C VAL A 71 -11.61 -4.87 -0.69
N ASN A 72 -10.95 -5.67 -1.52
CA ASN A 72 -10.69 -7.08 -1.26
C ASN A 72 -9.25 -7.27 -0.76
N PHE A 73 -9.06 -7.24 0.56
CA PHE A 73 -7.74 -7.42 1.18
C PHE A 73 -7.13 -8.81 0.96
N ARG A 74 -7.95 -9.84 0.72
CA ARG A 74 -7.48 -11.22 0.49
C ARG A 74 -6.88 -11.36 -0.91
N HIS A 75 -7.58 -10.87 -1.92
CA HIS A 75 -7.16 -10.95 -3.33
C HIS A 75 -6.40 -9.70 -3.80
N LYS A 76 -6.23 -8.71 -2.90
CA LYS A 76 -5.41 -7.51 -3.09
C LYS A 76 -5.86 -6.66 -4.28
N TYR A 77 -7.15 -6.38 -4.39
CA TYR A 77 -7.69 -5.41 -5.34
C TYR A 77 -8.77 -4.50 -4.73
N THR A 78 -9.06 -3.40 -5.41
CA THR A 78 -10.16 -2.48 -5.12
C THR A 78 -10.93 -2.16 -6.40
N ILE A 79 -12.23 -1.92 -6.28
CA ILE A 79 -13.06 -1.39 -7.38
C ILE A 79 -13.34 0.07 -7.09
N LEU A 80 -12.83 0.92 -7.98
CA LEU A 80 -13.10 2.35 -7.99
C LEU A 80 -14.32 2.62 -8.88
N THR A 81 -15.29 3.38 -8.37
CA THR A 81 -16.50 3.74 -9.13
C THR A 81 -16.67 5.25 -9.18
N ASN A 82 -17.08 5.78 -10.34
CA ASN A 82 -17.44 7.19 -10.47
C ASN A 82 -18.96 7.41 -10.46
N HIS A 83 -19.38 8.69 -10.46
CA HIS A 83 -20.80 9.08 -10.50
C HIS A 83 -21.58 8.58 -11.73
N ARG A 84 -20.91 8.09 -12.78
CA ARG A 84 -21.53 7.52 -13.98
C ARG A 84 -21.63 6.00 -13.94
N GLY A 85 -21.24 5.36 -12.82
CA GLY A 85 -21.19 3.91 -12.68
C GLY A 85 -20.05 3.24 -13.45
N ILE A 86 -19.02 4.00 -13.88
CA ILE A 86 -17.84 3.42 -14.50
C ILE A 86 -16.96 2.84 -13.41
N GLU A 87 -16.65 1.55 -13.54
CA GLU A 87 -15.82 0.80 -12.61
C GLU A 87 -14.41 0.58 -13.16
N ILE A 88 -13.43 0.69 -12.28
CA ILE A 88 -12.02 0.39 -12.57
C ILE A 88 -11.48 -0.48 -11.43
N GLU A 89 -11.05 -1.69 -11.76
CA GLU A 89 -10.35 -2.57 -10.83
C GLU A 89 -8.86 -2.21 -10.80
N LEU A 90 -8.30 -2.02 -9.61
CA LEU A 90 -6.87 -1.75 -9.42
C LEU A 90 -6.30 -2.60 -8.27
N PRO A 91 -5.04 -3.03 -8.37
CA PRO A 91 -4.38 -3.76 -7.28
C PRO A 91 -4.17 -2.85 -6.07
N ILE A 92 -4.19 -3.43 -4.87
CA ILE A 92 -3.91 -2.73 -3.62
C ILE A 92 -2.77 -3.35 -2.84
N THR A 93 -2.15 -2.52 -2.01
CA THR A 93 -1.24 -2.97 -0.95
C THR A 93 -1.83 -2.59 0.39
N MET A 94 -1.92 -3.55 1.32
CA MET A 94 -2.37 -3.27 2.69
C MET A 94 -1.27 -2.52 3.44
N THR A 95 -1.58 -1.31 3.89
CA THR A 95 -0.62 -0.46 4.62
C THR A 95 -0.81 -0.52 6.13
N ASN A 96 -2.02 -0.81 6.61
CA ASN A 96 -2.27 -1.14 8.01
C ASN A 96 -3.42 -2.15 8.16
N LYS A 97 -3.11 -3.35 8.68
CA LYS A 97 -4.08 -4.43 8.85
C LYS A 97 -5.15 -4.13 9.91
N GLN A 98 -4.76 -3.53 11.03
CA GLN A 98 -5.68 -3.26 12.15
C GLN A 98 -6.71 -2.19 11.78
N LYS A 99 -6.28 -1.15 11.05
CA LYS A 99 -7.13 -0.04 10.62
C LYS A 99 -7.75 -0.25 9.23
N GLN A 100 -7.45 -1.39 8.59
CA GLN A 100 -7.87 -1.70 7.21
C GLN A 100 -7.47 -0.60 6.22
N TYR A 101 -6.26 -0.06 6.36
CA TYR A 101 -5.73 0.92 5.41
C TYR A 101 -5.04 0.22 4.26
N PHE A 102 -5.14 0.82 3.08
CA PHE A 102 -4.49 0.36 1.87
C PHE A 102 -3.97 1.53 1.03
N SER A 103 -3.17 1.19 0.03
CA SER A 103 -2.77 2.09 -1.04
C SER A 103 -3.01 1.40 -2.40
N ILE A 104 -3.00 2.19 -3.48
CA ILE A 104 -3.18 1.70 -4.85
C ILE A 104 -1.88 1.96 -5.61
N PRO A 105 -0.87 1.07 -5.55
CA PRO A 105 0.49 1.36 -6.02
C PRO A 105 0.60 1.69 -7.52
N SER A 106 -0.39 1.29 -8.32
CA SER A 106 -0.47 1.63 -9.74
C SER A 106 -0.92 3.07 -10.01
N VAL A 107 -1.31 3.83 -8.98
CA VAL A 107 -1.77 5.22 -9.09
C VAL A 107 -0.72 6.15 -8.49
N THR A 108 -0.19 7.05 -9.32
CA THR A 108 0.80 8.04 -8.88
C THR A 108 0.12 9.12 -8.02
N TYR A 109 0.80 9.62 -6.98
CA TYR A 109 0.29 10.62 -6.03
C TYR A 109 -0.91 10.19 -5.17
N ILE A 110 -1.22 8.89 -5.15
CA ILE A 110 -2.30 8.37 -4.30
C ILE A 110 -1.88 8.40 -2.82
N PRO A 111 -2.80 8.66 -1.87
CA PRO A 111 -2.53 8.49 -0.45
C PRO A 111 -2.13 7.06 -0.10
N THR A 112 -1.21 6.93 0.86
CA THR A 112 -0.75 5.63 1.37
C THR A 112 -1.71 5.00 2.38
N TYR A 113 -2.63 5.78 2.94
CA TYR A 113 -3.56 5.34 3.99
C TYR A 113 -5.02 5.57 3.58
N LEU A 114 -5.43 4.96 2.47
CA LEU A 114 -6.82 4.97 2.02
C LEU A 114 -7.70 4.07 2.89
N LYS A 115 -8.95 4.50 3.04
CA LYS A 115 -10.07 3.72 3.57
C LYS A 115 -11.08 3.43 2.47
N CYS A 116 -11.92 2.43 2.69
CA CYS A 116 -13.11 2.23 1.86
C CYS A 116 -14.00 3.48 1.94
N SER A 117 -14.67 3.81 0.84
CA SER A 117 -15.45 5.03 0.64
C SER A 117 -14.65 6.33 0.49
N ASP A 118 -13.31 6.30 0.59
CA ASP A 118 -12.50 7.46 0.25
C ASP A 118 -12.67 7.83 -1.22
N THR A 119 -12.66 9.13 -1.49
CA THR A 119 -12.91 9.72 -2.80
C THR A 119 -11.73 10.58 -3.23
N PHE A 120 -11.30 10.44 -4.47
CA PHE A 120 -10.23 11.22 -5.06
C PHE A 120 -10.45 11.39 -6.57
N GLY A 121 -9.78 12.37 -7.15
CA GLY A 121 -9.79 12.60 -8.57
C GLY A 121 -8.85 11.61 -9.27
N LEU A 122 -9.28 11.04 -10.39
CA LEU A 122 -8.45 10.16 -11.21
C LEU A 122 -8.18 10.78 -12.58
N ALA A 123 -6.93 10.78 -13.00
CA ALA A 123 -6.50 11.16 -14.33
C ALA A 123 -5.69 10.03 -14.97
N LYS A 124 -5.66 9.98 -16.30
CA LYS A 124 -4.97 8.96 -17.08
C LYS A 124 -4.11 9.59 -18.17
N ARG A 125 -2.95 8.99 -18.42
CA ARG A 125 -2.12 9.24 -19.60
C ARG A 125 -1.49 7.91 -20.01
N ASN A 126 -1.81 7.47 -21.23
CA ASN A 126 -1.51 6.11 -21.69
C ASN A 126 -2.02 5.10 -20.65
N ASP A 127 -1.21 4.15 -20.20
CA ASP A 127 -1.62 3.12 -19.22
C ASP A 127 -1.35 3.49 -17.76
N ARG A 128 -1.05 4.77 -17.47
CA ARG A 128 -0.73 5.24 -16.11
C ARG A 128 -1.86 6.09 -15.54
N TYR A 129 -2.13 5.86 -14.26
CA TYR A 129 -3.10 6.61 -13.48
C TYR A 129 -2.43 7.57 -12.50
N PHE A 130 -3.08 8.71 -12.28
CA PHE A 130 -2.63 9.78 -11.41
C PHE A 130 -3.80 10.23 -10.54
N ALA A 131 -3.57 10.36 -9.24
CA ALA A 131 -4.55 10.87 -8.30
C ALA A 131 -4.42 12.39 -8.15
N TYR A 132 -5.54 13.07 -7.94
CA TYR A 132 -5.57 14.50 -7.59
C TYR A 132 -6.72 14.80 -6.62
N ARG A 133 -6.65 15.98 -6.00
CA ARG A 133 -7.64 16.45 -5.05
C ARG A 133 -8.92 16.88 -5.77
N VAL A 134 -10.05 16.31 -5.38
CA VAL A 134 -11.37 16.78 -5.80
C VAL A 134 -11.70 18.02 -4.94
N LYS A 135 -12.13 19.11 -5.59
CA LYS A 135 -12.60 20.31 -4.89
C LYS A 135 -14.03 20.12 -4.41
#